data_AF-A0A6G3SV86-F1
#
_entry.id   AF-A0A6G3SV86-F1
#
_cell.length_a   1.000
_cell.length_b   1.000
_cell.length_c   1.000
_cell.angle_alpha   90.00
_cell.angle_beta   90.00
_cell.angle_gamma   90.00
#
_symmetry.space_group_name_H-M   'P 1'
#
loop_
_entity.id
_entity.type
_entity.pdbx_description
1 polymer ?
#
loop_
_entity_poly.entity_id
_entity_poly.type
_entity_poly.pdbx_seq_one_letter_code
_entity_poly.pdbx_strand_id
1 'polypeptide(L)'
;APAPRPAANGTCGSWPVLQLRSSGRIVEKHAFLVTDLGDLAPAHLTYTPKPGRGAPARQPREATGGEALLAWARTACSLRTLSGFGVRAVNNWAFAEQKLPEGGASAGWLCTRADTWRGPGRVLVHFLEPAGSPTDPA
;
A
#
# COMPACT_ATOMS: atom_id res chain seq x y z
N ALA A 1 23.57 -0.49 8.90
CA ALA A 1 23.31 -1.79 8.24
C ALA A 1 22.45 -1.56 7.00
N PRO A 2 22.60 -2.35 5.92
CA PRO A 2 21.74 -2.24 4.75
C PRO A 2 20.28 -2.55 5.10
N ALA A 3 19.33 -1.94 4.38
CA ALA A 3 17.91 -2.18 4.60
C ALA A 3 17.54 -3.63 4.23
N PRO A 4 16.67 -4.31 5.01
CA PRO A 4 16.18 -5.63 4.64
C PRO A 4 15.49 -5.59 3.29
N ARG A 5 15.77 -6.58 2.44
CA ARG A 5 15.10 -6.73 1.14
C ARG A 5 13.99 -7.78 1.25
N PRO A 6 12.87 -7.63 0.53
CA PRO A 6 11.89 -8.70 0.40
C PRO A 6 12.58 -9.97 -0.12
N ALA A 7 12.27 -11.13 0.47
CA ALA A 7 12.72 -12.40 -0.08
C ALA A 7 12.19 -12.54 -1.51
N ALA A 8 12.97 -13.07 -2.46
CA ALA A 8 12.51 -13.25 -3.84
C ALA A 8 11.40 -14.32 -3.94
N ASN A 9 11.51 -15.37 -3.13
CA ASN A 9 10.67 -16.57 -3.19
C ASN A 9 10.11 -16.91 -1.78
N GLY A 10 9.11 -17.81 -1.74
CA GLY A 10 8.53 -18.32 -0.49
C GLY A 10 7.25 -17.60 -0.05
N THR A 11 6.70 -18.03 1.09
CA THR A 11 5.54 -17.39 1.69
C THR A 11 5.90 -16.00 2.20
N CYS A 12 5.02 -15.04 1.99
CA CYS A 12 5.20 -13.68 2.48
C CYS A 12 4.46 -13.52 3.80
N GLY A 13 5.19 -13.49 4.91
CA GLY A 13 4.66 -13.17 6.24
C GLY A 13 4.87 -11.71 6.66
N SER A 14 5.77 -11.00 5.97
CA SER A 14 6.03 -9.58 6.17
C SER A 14 6.68 -8.98 4.92
N TRP A 15 6.60 -7.65 4.81
CA TRP A 15 7.19 -6.91 3.69
C TRP A 15 8.02 -5.73 4.21
N PRO A 16 9.33 -5.68 3.93
CA PRO A 16 10.18 -4.58 4.35
C PRO A 16 9.81 -3.25 3.69
N VAL A 17 9.69 -2.20 4.50
CA VAL A 17 9.54 -0.81 4.05
C VAL A 17 10.51 0.08 4.81
N LEU A 18 10.99 1.13 4.15
CA LEU A 18 11.80 2.17 4.77
C LEU A 18 10.96 3.44 4.93
N GLN A 19 10.91 3.97 6.15
CA GLN A 19 10.32 5.28 6.38
C GLN A 19 11.40 6.35 6.36
N LEU A 20 11.34 7.22 5.35
CA LEU A 20 12.17 8.40 5.26
C LEU A 20 11.46 9.56 5.96
N ARG A 21 12.24 10.37 6.70
CA ARG A 21 11.74 11.50 7.47
C ARG A 21 12.65 12.70 7.25
N SER A 22 12.10 13.90 7.25
CA SER A 22 12.90 15.12 7.25
C SER A 22 13.79 15.19 8.49
N SER A 23 14.99 15.77 8.34
CA SER A 23 15.88 16.03 9.47
C SER A 23 15.19 16.93 10.48
N GLY A 24 15.42 16.69 11.78
CA GLY A 24 14.92 17.56 12.84
C GLY A 24 15.46 19.00 12.79
N ARG A 25 16.45 19.28 11.92
CA ARG A 25 16.95 20.63 11.63
C ARG A 25 16.10 21.40 10.63
N ILE A 26 15.18 20.72 9.94
CA ILE A 26 14.26 21.29 8.94
C ILE A 26 12.91 21.51 9.63
N VAL A 27 12.29 22.67 9.41
CA VAL A 27 11.02 23.05 10.06
C VAL A 27 9.88 22.15 9.60
N GLU A 28 9.87 21.81 8.32
CA GLU A 28 8.88 20.93 7.70
C GLU A 28 9.03 19.49 8.22
N LYS A 29 7.92 18.92 8.68
CA LYS A 29 7.85 17.55 9.17
C LYS A 29 7.23 16.64 8.10
N HIS A 30 8.06 16.14 7.21
CA HIS A 30 7.65 15.19 6.18
C HIS A 30 8.10 13.79 6.55
N ALA A 31 7.24 12.81 6.28
CA ALA A 31 7.57 11.41 6.36
C ALA A 31 6.84 10.65 5.25
N PHE A 32 7.54 9.72 4.62
CA PHE A 32 7.01 8.91 3.53
C PHE A 32 7.64 7.52 3.54
N LEU A 33 6.96 6.56 2.92
CA LEU A 33 7.40 5.17 2.86
C LEU A 33 7.93 4.83 1.48
N VAL A 34 9.04 4.12 1.43
CA VAL A 34 9.56 3.55 0.20
C VAL A 34 9.83 2.05 0.37
N THR A 35 9.75 1.29 -0.71
CA THR A 35 10.08 -0.13 -0.69
C THR A 35 10.91 -0.54 -1.91
N ASP A 36 11.69 -1.60 -1.75
CA ASP A 36 12.48 -2.20 -2.82
C ASP A 36 11.61 -3.18 -3.61
N LEU A 37 11.52 -2.97 -4.92
CA LEU A 37 10.85 -3.85 -5.87
C LEU A 37 11.85 -4.52 -6.83
N GLY A 38 13.16 -4.43 -6.55
CA GLY A 38 14.22 -4.98 -7.39
C GLY A 38 14.58 -4.10 -8.59
N ASP A 39 14.12 -2.85 -8.61
CA ASP A 39 14.40 -1.85 -9.63
C ASP A 39 15.51 -0.87 -9.20
N LEU A 40 15.96 0.00 -10.12
CA LEU A 40 17.04 0.97 -9.86
C LEU A 40 16.71 1.98 -8.73
N ALA A 41 15.45 2.38 -8.63
CA ALA A 41 14.96 3.31 -7.62
C ALA A 41 13.87 2.64 -6.78
N PRO A 42 13.78 2.94 -5.47
CA PRO A 42 12.73 2.38 -4.63
C PRO A 42 11.37 3.01 -4.99
N ALA A 43 10.30 2.26 -4.77
CA ALA A 43 8.94 2.71 -5.05
C ALA A 43 8.34 3.44 -3.84
N HIS A 44 7.78 4.63 -4.07
CA HIS A 44 7.05 5.40 -3.05
C HIS A 44 5.68 4.78 -2.77
N LEU A 45 5.36 4.52 -1.50
CA LEU A 45 4.07 3.98 -1.08
C LEU A 45 3.15 5.10 -0.59
N THR A 46 1.98 5.18 -1.21
CA THR A 46 0.92 6.14 -0.87
C THR A 46 -0.38 5.41 -0.55
N TYR A 47 -1.31 6.13 0.06
CA TYR A 47 -2.62 5.63 0.43
C TYR A 47 -3.72 6.64 0.09
N THR A 48 -4.82 6.13 -0.44
CA THR A 48 -6.06 6.91 -0.60
C THR A 48 -7.16 6.26 0.24
N PRO A 49 -7.75 6.99 1.21
CA PRO A 49 -8.87 6.47 1.99
C PRO A 49 -10.15 6.38 1.14
N LYS A 50 -11.15 5.70 1.69
CA LYS A 50 -12.50 5.64 1.09
C LYS A 50 -13.02 7.04 0.79
N PRO A 51 -13.67 7.23 -0.39
CA PRO A 51 -14.39 8.48 -0.63
C PRO A 51 -15.45 8.66 0.47
N GLY A 52 -15.54 9.87 1.00
CA GLY A 52 -16.62 10.23 1.92
C GLY A 52 -17.98 10.13 1.20
N ARG A 53 -19.06 9.98 1.96
CA ARG A 53 -20.41 9.91 1.37
C ARG A 53 -20.69 11.16 0.54
N GLY A 54 -20.90 10.99 -0.77
CA GLY A 54 -21.16 12.09 -1.71
C GLY A 54 -19.93 12.97 -2.02
N ALA A 55 -18.74 12.58 -1.60
CA ALA A 55 -17.50 13.30 -1.89
C ALA A 55 -16.66 12.56 -2.94
N PRO A 56 -15.94 13.27 -3.83
CA PRO A 56 -15.02 12.64 -4.76
C PRO A 56 -13.84 11.98 -4.02
N ALA A 57 -13.18 11.05 -4.71
CA ALA A 57 -11.94 10.47 -4.20
C ALA A 57 -10.89 11.56 -3.97
N ARG A 58 -10.18 11.45 -2.84
CA ARG A 58 -9.11 12.37 -2.48
C ARG A 58 -7.82 12.00 -3.22
N GLN A 59 -6.91 12.97 -3.36
CA GLN A 59 -5.56 12.67 -3.84
C GLN A 59 -4.85 11.68 -2.90
N PRO A 60 -3.94 10.83 -3.43
CA PRO A 60 -3.07 9.98 -2.62
C PRO A 60 -2.33 10.79 -1.55
N ARG A 61 -2.15 10.17 -0.39
CA ARG A 61 -1.47 10.75 0.78
C ARG A 61 -0.33 9.85 1.22
N GLU A 62 0.55 10.38 2.05
CA GLU A 62 1.63 9.60 2.63
C GLU A 62 1.10 8.43 3.46
N ALA A 63 1.66 7.25 3.24
CA ALA A 63 1.23 6.00 3.86
C ALA A 63 1.73 5.82 5.31
N THR A 64 1.92 6.92 6.05
CA THR A 64 2.50 6.90 7.40
C THR A 64 1.45 6.91 8.52
N GLY A 65 0.18 7.13 8.20
CA GLY A 65 -0.93 7.09 9.16
C GLY A 65 -1.38 5.67 9.47
N GLY A 66 -2.01 5.45 10.63
CA GLY A 66 -2.41 4.12 11.11
C GLY A 66 -3.32 3.35 10.14
N GLU A 67 -4.35 4.01 9.59
CA GLU A 67 -5.24 3.41 8.56
C GLU A 67 -4.46 2.94 7.33
N ALA A 68 -3.55 3.79 6.83
CA ALA A 68 -2.71 3.47 5.67
C ALA A 68 -1.78 2.29 5.94
N LEU A 69 -1.13 2.27 7.12
CA LEU A 69 -0.23 1.18 7.51
C LEU A 69 -0.96 -0.16 7.63
N LEU A 70 -2.19 -0.17 8.17
CA LEU A 70 -3.02 -1.37 8.25
C LEU A 70 -3.48 -1.84 6.86
N ALA A 71 -3.91 -0.93 5.99
CA ALA A 71 -4.28 -1.26 4.62
C ALA A 71 -3.09 -1.85 3.85
N TRP A 72 -1.89 -1.28 4.02
CA TRP A 72 -0.66 -1.84 3.46
C TRP A 72 -0.30 -3.18 4.07
N ALA A 73 -0.40 -3.38 5.39
CA ALA A 73 -0.07 -4.65 6.01
C ALA A 73 -0.85 -5.83 5.40
N ARG A 74 -2.16 -5.64 5.13
CA ARG A 74 -3.02 -6.67 4.53
C ARG A 74 -2.64 -6.99 3.08
N THR A 75 -2.14 -6.01 2.32
CA THR A 75 -1.86 -6.18 0.88
C THR A 75 -0.38 -6.23 0.51
N ALA A 76 0.55 -5.98 1.43
CA ALA A 76 1.96 -5.73 1.12
C ALA A 76 2.61 -6.90 0.35
N CYS A 77 2.17 -8.12 0.61
CA CYS A 77 2.70 -9.30 -0.06
C CYS A 77 2.38 -9.36 -1.56
N SER A 78 1.34 -8.64 -2.03
CA SER A 78 1.02 -8.51 -3.44
C SER A 78 2.04 -7.66 -4.20
N LEU A 79 2.82 -6.80 -3.51
CA LEU A 79 3.86 -5.95 -4.11
C LEU A 79 4.91 -6.75 -4.88
N ARG A 80 5.13 -8.01 -4.51
CA ARG A 80 6.01 -8.93 -5.25
C ARG A 80 5.65 -9.05 -6.73
N THR A 81 4.35 -9.00 -7.05
CA THR A 81 3.86 -9.08 -8.44
C THR A 81 4.22 -7.85 -9.28
N LEU A 82 4.72 -6.80 -8.64
CA LEU A 82 5.17 -5.55 -9.25
C LEU A 82 6.70 -5.46 -9.39
N SER A 83 7.43 -6.50 -9.00
CA SER A 83 8.90 -6.52 -9.05
C SER A 83 9.43 -6.48 -10.49
N GLY A 84 10.48 -5.68 -10.71
CA GLY A 84 11.18 -5.59 -12.00
C GLY A 84 10.43 -4.84 -13.11
N PHE A 85 9.36 -4.11 -12.77
CA PHE A 85 8.56 -3.36 -13.74
C PHE A 85 8.91 -1.86 -13.81
N GLY A 86 10.00 -1.42 -13.18
CA GLY A 86 10.40 -0.02 -13.15
C GLY A 86 9.36 0.86 -12.45
N VAL A 87 8.87 0.40 -11.31
CA VAL A 87 7.79 1.08 -10.56
C VAL A 87 8.37 2.30 -9.81
N ARG A 88 7.74 3.46 -10.00
CA ARG A 88 8.11 4.70 -9.29
C ARG A 88 7.31 4.91 -8.01
N ALA A 89 6.02 4.56 -8.05
CA ALA A 89 5.11 4.78 -6.95
C ALA A 89 3.99 3.74 -6.98
N VAL A 90 3.49 3.38 -5.81
CA VAL A 90 2.33 2.51 -5.64
C VAL A 90 1.34 3.19 -4.69
N ASN A 91 0.10 3.35 -5.14
CA ASN A 91 -0.99 3.84 -4.31
C ASN A 91 -1.92 2.68 -3.95
N ASN A 92 -2.20 2.51 -2.66
CA ASN A 92 -3.23 1.60 -2.18
C ASN A 92 -4.50 2.40 -1.89
N TRP A 93 -5.53 2.23 -2.71
CA TRP A 93 -6.76 3.01 -2.63
C TRP A 93 -7.93 2.18 -2.11
N ALA A 94 -8.41 2.49 -0.91
CA ALA A 94 -9.66 1.95 -0.41
C ALA A 94 -10.81 2.61 -1.17
N PHE A 95 -11.48 1.90 -2.05
CA PHE A 95 -12.48 2.52 -2.94
C PHE A 95 -13.91 2.14 -2.58
N ALA A 96 -14.14 1.00 -1.93
CA ALA A 96 -15.46 0.56 -1.54
C ALA A 96 -15.48 -0.27 -0.24
N GLU A 97 -16.67 -0.40 0.31
CA GLU A 97 -17.04 -1.32 1.39
C GLU A 97 -18.32 -2.02 0.98
N GLN A 98 -18.42 -3.30 1.31
CA GLN A 98 -19.57 -4.13 0.99
C GLN A 98 -20.04 -4.84 2.25
N LYS A 99 -21.32 -4.70 2.58
CA LYS A 99 -21.96 -5.57 3.58
C LYS A 99 -22.06 -6.96 3.00
N LEU A 100 -21.60 -7.97 3.75
CA LEU A 100 -21.74 -9.34 3.31
C LEU A 100 -23.19 -9.82 3.45
N PRO A 101 -23.61 -10.82 2.65
CA PRO A 101 -24.92 -11.45 2.78
C PRO A 101 -25.20 -11.98 4.19
N GLU A 102 -26.45 -12.35 4.44
CA GLU A 102 -26.86 -13.09 5.66
C GLU A 102 -26.58 -12.35 6.98
N GLY A 103 -26.48 -11.02 6.95
CA GLY A 103 -26.17 -10.21 8.13
C GLY A 103 -24.70 -10.29 8.55
N GLY A 104 -23.81 -10.77 7.66
CA GLY A 104 -22.38 -10.85 7.91
C GLY A 104 -21.70 -9.48 8.07
N ALA A 105 -20.45 -9.52 8.53
CA ALA A 105 -19.61 -8.32 8.70
C ALA A 105 -19.34 -7.60 7.36
N SER A 106 -18.79 -6.39 7.41
CA SER A 106 -18.38 -5.68 6.20
C SER A 106 -17.05 -6.20 5.64
N ALA A 107 -16.95 -6.29 4.32
CA ALA A 107 -15.70 -6.48 3.58
C ALA A 107 -15.24 -5.17 2.94
N GLY A 108 -13.92 -5.01 2.79
CA GLY A 108 -13.31 -3.87 2.12
C GLY A 108 -12.90 -4.18 0.69
N TRP A 109 -12.81 -3.15 -0.15
CA TRP A 109 -12.19 -3.25 -1.47
C TRP A 109 -11.04 -2.26 -1.60
N LEU A 110 -9.87 -2.77 -1.99
CA LEU A 110 -8.67 -1.98 -2.26
C LEU A 110 -8.24 -2.11 -3.72
N CYS A 111 -7.74 -1.01 -4.28
CA CYS A 111 -7.10 -0.97 -5.59
C CYS A 111 -5.64 -0.55 -5.40
N THR A 112 -4.72 -1.47 -5.68
CA THR A 112 -3.28 -1.17 -5.69
C THR A 112 -2.90 -0.75 -7.11
N ARG A 113 -2.58 0.54 -7.29
CA ARG A 113 -2.16 1.12 -8.56
C ARG A 113 -0.67 1.38 -8.53
N ALA A 114 0.07 0.77 -9.45
CA ALA A 114 1.50 0.98 -9.63
C ALA A 114 1.75 1.87 -10.85
N ASP A 115 2.36 3.02 -10.63
CA ASP A 115 2.87 3.89 -11.68
C ASP A 115 4.32 3.47 -12.02
N THR A 116 4.62 3.34 -13.30
CA THR A 116 5.96 2.98 -13.78
C THR A 116 6.64 4.18 -14.45
N TRP A 117 7.97 4.17 -14.50
CA TRP A 117 8.75 5.24 -15.15
C TRP A 117 8.49 5.35 -16.65
N ARG A 118 8.23 4.22 -17.32
CA ARG A 118 8.03 4.16 -18.78
C ARG A 118 6.57 4.16 -19.20
N GLY A 119 5.64 3.97 -18.26
CA GLY A 119 4.27 3.56 -18.57
C GLY A 119 4.21 2.19 -19.29
N PRO A 120 3.01 1.62 -19.49
CA PRO A 120 1.78 1.88 -18.74
C PRO A 120 1.92 1.45 -17.26
N GLY A 121 0.97 1.86 -16.43
CA GLY A 121 0.87 1.42 -15.04
C GLY A 121 0.29 0.00 -14.90
N ARG A 122 0.25 -0.51 -13.67
CA ARG A 122 -0.40 -1.79 -13.30
C ARG A 122 -1.45 -1.57 -12.23
N VAL A 123 -2.45 -2.43 -12.19
CA VAL A 123 -3.52 -2.39 -11.20
C VAL A 123 -3.77 -3.80 -10.66
N LEU A 124 -3.90 -3.89 -9.34
CA LEU A 124 -4.40 -5.06 -8.62
C LEU A 124 -5.65 -4.64 -7.85
N VAL A 125 -6.66 -5.51 -7.81
CA VAL A 125 -7.86 -5.32 -7.00
C VAL A 125 -7.88 -6.39 -5.92
N HIS A 126 -8.10 -5.96 -4.68
CA HIS A 126 -8.14 -6.82 -3.51
C HIS A 126 -9.54 -6.77 -2.89
N PHE A 127 -10.07 -7.95 -2.60
CA PHE A 127 -11.19 -8.13 -1.71
C PHE A 127 -10.64 -8.39 -0.31
N LEU A 128 -10.97 -7.53 0.65
CA LEU A 128 -10.57 -7.71 2.04
C LEU A 128 -11.75 -8.32 2.79
N GLU A 129 -11.70 -9.64 2.97
CA GLU A 129 -12.66 -10.31 3.86
C GLU A 129 -12.51 -9.83 5.32
N PRO A 130 -13.55 -9.99 6.15
CA PRO A 130 -13.45 -9.75 7.58
C PRO A 130 -12.29 -10.54 8.17
N ALA A 131 -11.35 -9.84 8.79
CA ALA A 131 -10.11 -10.41 9.28
C ALA A 131 -10.20 -10.75 10.77
N GLY A 132 -9.53 -11.83 11.19
CA GLY A 132 -9.37 -12.17 12.61
C GLY A 132 -8.42 -11.20 13.34
N SER A 133 -7.47 -10.62 12.60
CA SER A 133 -6.59 -9.54 13.05
C SER A 133 -6.50 -8.39 12.04
N PRO A 134 -6.23 -7.15 12.47
CA PRO A 134 -6.08 -5.99 11.57
C PRO A 134 -4.98 -6.12 10.51
N THR A 135 -4.07 -7.09 10.65
CA THR A 135 -2.89 -7.28 9.80
C THR A 135 -2.86 -8.62 9.08
N ASP A 136 -3.92 -9.43 9.19
CA ASP A 136 -3.99 -10.68 8.41
C ASP A 136 -3.85 -10.34 6.91
N PRO A 137 -3.26 -11.20 6.08
CA PRO A 137 -3.26 -10.96 4.64
C PRO A 137 -4.67 -10.92 4.05
N ALA A 138 -4.82 -10.20 2.94
CA ALA A 138 -6.01 -10.19 2.08
C ALA A 138 -6.15 -11.48 1.26
#